data_AF-A0A661LE90-F1
#
_entry.id   AF-A0A661LE90-F1
#
_cell.length_a   1.000
_cell.length_b   1.000
_cell.length_c   1.000
_cell.angle_alpha   90.00
_cell.angle_beta   90.00
_cell.angle_gamma   90.00
#
_symmetry.space_group_name_H-M   'P 1'
#
loop_
_entity.id
_entity.type
_entity.pdbx_description
1 polymer ?
#
loop_
_entity_poly.entity_id
_entity_poly.type
_entity_poly.pdbx_seq_one_letter_code
_entity_poly.pdbx_strand_id
1 'polypeptide(L)'
;MKKKILILTVFALIGSISLSLPNLFAFDPLVGGKWWHRPGVKDTLQLTPDQIDKINKIWMEHKKRLIDIKSDIEKAYLDLENMMSKPTTDRQEAYKLAERLGQLHSRQIENRIKMGIDIRQELSIEQFEKLKGLRREFTRRLREKGPRAGKKGGAKLN
;
A
#
# COMPACT_ATOMS: atom_id res chain seq x y z
N MET A 1 -1.48 -40.14 -21.06
CA MET A 1 -0.89 -39.43 -19.91
C MET A 1 -0.22 -38.15 -20.41
N LYS A 2 -0.76 -36.95 -20.12
CA LYS A 2 -0.14 -35.59 -20.28
C LYS A 2 -1.23 -34.49 -20.25
N LYS A 3 -1.95 -34.32 -19.12
CA LYS A 3 -2.91 -33.20 -18.93
C LYS A 3 -3.01 -32.71 -17.48
N LYS A 4 -1.90 -32.68 -16.72
CA LYS A 4 -1.93 -32.25 -15.31
C LYS A 4 -0.91 -31.17 -14.91
N ILE A 5 -0.23 -30.52 -15.86
CA ILE A 5 0.86 -29.57 -15.53
C ILE A 5 0.48 -28.09 -15.79
N LEU A 6 -0.70 -27.78 -16.33
CA LEU A 6 -1.00 -26.42 -16.80
C LEU A 6 -1.99 -25.62 -15.92
N ILE A 7 -2.05 -25.83 -14.60
CA ILE A 7 -2.90 -25.02 -13.70
C ILE A 7 -2.09 -24.36 -12.56
N LEU A 8 -0.79 -24.62 -12.45
CA LEU A 8 0.04 -24.10 -11.35
C LEU A 8 0.73 -22.74 -11.63
N THR A 9 0.50 -22.11 -12.78
CA THR A 9 1.16 -20.85 -13.16
C THR A 9 0.29 -19.60 -13.07
N VAL A 10 -0.96 -19.68 -12.60
CA VAL A 10 -1.86 -18.51 -12.54
C VAL A 10 -1.93 -17.86 -11.15
N PHE A 11 -1.62 -18.57 -10.07
CA PHE A 11 -1.69 -18.01 -8.71
C PHE A 11 -0.44 -17.21 -8.28
N ALA A 12 0.67 -17.30 -9.00
CA ALA A 12 1.89 -16.54 -8.69
C ALA A 12 1.90 -15.09 -9.19
N LEU A 13 0.89 -14.65 -9.96
CA LEU A 13 0.86 -13.29 -10.53
C LEU A 13 -0.11 -12.33 -9.83
N ILE A 14 -1.04 -12.82 -9.02
CA ILE A 14 -2.03 -11.97 -8.32
C ILE A 14 -1.44 -11.35 -7.04
N GLY A 15 -0.35 -11.90 -6.50
CA GLY A 15 0.42 -11.27 -5.42
C GLY A 15 1.31 -10.10 -5.87
N SER A 16 1.38 -9.81 -7.18
CA SER A 16 2.18 -8.71 -7.74
C SER A 16 1.42 -7.91 -8.79
N ILE A 17 0.09 -7.87 -8.70
CA ILE A 17 -0.61 -6.69 -9.18
C ILE A 17 -0.35 -5.62 -8.11
N SER A 18 0.83 -4.99 -8.22
CA SER A 18 0.98 -3.58 -7.86
C SER A 18 0.03 -2.81 -8.74
N LEU A 19 -1.27 -2.88 -8.41
CA LEU A 19 -2.28 -1.98 -8.90
C LEU A 19 -1.86 -0.66 -8.28
N SER A 20 -0.99 0.02 -9.01
CA SER A 20 -0.52 1.36 -8.74
C SER A 20 -1.73 2.21 -9.02
N LEU A 21 -2.71 2.17 -8.12
CA LEU A 21 -3.86 3.06 -8.11
C LEU A 21 -3.26 4.42 -7.78
N PRO A 22 -2.94 5.26 -8.79
CA PRO A 22 -2.10 6.44 -8.57
C PRO A 22 -2.79 7.43 -7.63
N ASN A 23 -4.10 7.28 -7.47
CA ASN A 23 -4.99 8.17 -6.73
C ASN A 23 -5.42 7.67 -5.35
N LEU A 24 -5.36 6.35 -5.06
CA LEU A 24 -5.66 5.85 -3.70
C LEU A 24 -4.53 6.17 -2.71
N PHE A 25 -3.34 6.43 -3.26
CA PHE A 25 -2.16 6.92 -2.55
C PHE A 25 -2.03 8.47 -2.59
N ALA A 26 -3.11 9.20 -2.90
CA ALA A 26 -3.13 10.65 -2.66
C ALA A 26 -2.87 10.99 -1.17
N PHE A 27 -3.15 10.04 -0.27
CA PHE A 27 -2.81 10.06 1.16
C PHE A 27 -1.68 9.10 1.57
N ASP A 28 -1.00 8.42 0.62
CA ASP A 28 0.31 7.84 0.93
C ASP A 28 1.31 8.99 0.82
N PRO A 29 1.86 9.48 1.94
CA PRO A 29 3.06 10.29 1.83
C PRO A 29 4.05 9.40 1.09
N LEU A 30 4.68 9.94 0.06
CA LEU A 30 5.69 9.32 -0.83
C LEU A 30 6.97 8.89 -0.09
N VAL A 31 6.76 8.19 1.02
CA VAL A 31 7.60 8.05 2.19
C VAL A 31 7.02 6.84 2.96
N GLY A 32 6.87 5.69 2.30
CA GLY A 32 6.30 4.50 2.94
C GLY A 32 6.93 4.21 4.32
N GLY A 33 6.12 3.70 5.24
CA GLY A 33 6.53 3.45 6.63
C GLY A 33 6.39 4.69 7.53
N LYS A 34 7.24 4.79 8.56
CA LYS A 34 7.18 5.86 9.56
C LYS A 34 7.93 7.12 9.11
N TRP A 35 7.39 7.82 8.13
CA TRP A 35 8.04 8.98 7.50
C TRP A 35 8.37 10.14 8.45
N TRP A 36 7.60 10.32 9.52
CA TRP A 36 7.79 11.37 10.52
C TRP A 36 9.07 11.21 11.34
N HIS A 37 9.71 10.03 11.30
CA HIS A 37 11.03 9.80 11.92
C HIS A 37 12.20 10.18 11.02
N ARG A 38 11.96 10.48 9.74
CA ARG A 38 13.06 10.88 8.84
C ARG A 38 13.55 12.26 9.24
N PRO A 39 14.87 12.47 9.51
CA PRO A 39 15.38 13.76 10.00
C PRO A 39 14.93 14.95 9.16
N GLY A 40 15.11 14.88 7.84
CA GLY A 40 14.69 15.96 6.94
C GLY A 40 13.19 16.25 6.93
N VAL A 41 12.33 15.31 7.32
CA VAL A 41 10.89 15.57 7.47
C VAL A 41 10.58 16.11 8.86
N LYS A 42 11.10 15.47 9.91
CA LYS A 42 10.93 15.89 11.29
C LYS A 42 11.34 17.35 11.50
N ASP A 43 12.52 17.71 11.01
CA ASP A 43 13.11 19.04 11.21
C ASP A 43 12.36 20.11 10.40
N THR A 44 12.02 19.81 9.14
CA THR A 44 11.26 20.74 8.28
C THR A 44 9.85 21.02 8.83
N LEU A 45 9.18 20.00 9.36
CA LEU A 45 7.85 20.12 9.95
C LEU A 45 7.90 20.60 11.40
N GLN A 46 9.09 20.65 12.02
CA GLN A 46 9.28 20.96 13.43
C GLN A 46 8.36 20.13 14.33
N LEU A 47 8.28 18.82 14.07
CA LEU A 47 7.40 17.92 14.82
C LEU A 47 7.85 17.85 16.28
N THR A 48 6.93 18.16 17.20
CA THR A 48 7.21 18.06 18.64
C THR A 48 7.30 16.60 19.08
N PRO A 49 7.97 16.30 20.21
CA PRO A 49 7.96 14.96 20.80
C PRO A 49 6.52 14.43 21.00
N ASP A 50 5.63 15.25 21.54
CA ASP A 50 4.23 14.88 21.77
C ASP A 50 3.49 14.53 20.47
N GLN A 51 3.69 15.29 19.39
CA GLN A 51 3.10 14.98 18.08
C GLN A 51 3.63 13.64 17.55
N ILE A 52 4.94 13.40 17.67
CA ILE A 52 5.58 12.15 17.23
C ILE A 52 4.98 10.96 18.00
N ASP A 53 4.78 11.08 19.31
CA ASP A 53 4.23 10.02 20.14
C ASP A 53 2.78 9.71 19.80
N LYS A 54 1.94 10.75 19.57
CA LYS A 54 0.56 10.57 19.11
C LYS A 54 0.51 9.87 17.75
N ILE A 55 1.30 10.34 16.77
CA ILE A 55 1.38 9.73 15.45
C ILE A 55 1.87 8.28 15.54
N ASN A 56 2.86 7.98 16.39
CA ASN A 56 3.33 6.62 16.63
C ASN A 56 2.21 5.72 17.17
N LYS A 57 1.42 6.21 18.14
CA LYS A 57 0.30 5.46 18.72
C LYS A 57 -0.75 5.13 17.67
N ILE A 58 -1.17 6.14 16.88
CA ILE A 58 -2.12 5.97 15.77
C ILE A 58 -1.60 4.92 14.77
N TRP A 59 -0.34 5.06 14.32
CA TRP A 59 0.26 4.12 13.40
C TRP A 59 0.26 2.69 13.94
N MET A 60 0.67 2.50 15.19
CA MET A 60 0.73 1.17 15.82
C MET A 60 -0.66 0.53 15.91
N GLU A 61 -1.68 1.31 16.27
CA GLU A 61 -3.05 0.84 16.38
C GLU A 61 -3.60 0.36 15.02
N HIS A 62 -3.44 1.18 13.97
CA HIS A 62 -3.86 0.79 12.62
C HIS A 62 -3.03 -0.34 12.04
N LYS A 63 -1.74 -0.45 12.40
CA LYS A 63 -0.89 -1.56 11.95
C LYS A 63 -1.31 -2.90 12.54
N LYS A 64 -1.71 -2.94 13.81
CA LYS A 64 -2.29 -4.14 14.42
C LYS A 64 -3.54 -4.58 13.64
N ARG A 65 -4.48 -3.65 13.39
CA ARG A 65 -5.67 -3.93 12.56
C ARG A 65 -5.32 -4.44 11.17
N LEU A 66 -4.31 -3.88 10.49
CA LEU A 66 -3.88 -4.36 9.17
C LEU A 66 -3.30 -5.78 9.22
N ILE A 67 -2.63 -6.15 10.30
CA ILE A 67 -2.12 -7.52 10.50
C ILE A 67 -3.30 -8.48 10.65
N ASP A 68 -4.29 -8.13 11.47
CA ASP A 68 -5.48 -8.96 11.67
C ASP A 68 -6.25 -9.15 10.35
N ILE A 69 -6.52 -8.06 9.62
CA ILE A 69 -7.19 -8.10 8.30
C ILE A 69 -6.38 -8.95 7.31
N LYS A 70 -5.04 -8.84 7.32
CA LYS A 70 -4.18 -9.65 6.44
C LYS A 70 -4.31 -11.14 6.78
N SER A 71 -4.28 -11.49 8.06
CA SER A 71 -4.51 -12.86 8.53
C SER A 71 -5.88 -13.37 8.05
N ASP A 72 -6.93 -12.56 8.13
CA ASP A 72 -8.27 -12.96 7.69
C ASP A 72 -8.36 -13.17 6.18
N ILE A 73 -7.65 -12.36 5.39
CA ILE A 73 -7.52 -12.55 3.94
C ILE A 73 -6.80 -13.87 3.64
N GLU A 74 -5.69 -14.15 4.31
CA GLU A 74 -4.92 -15.38 4.14
C GLU A 74 -5.76 -16.62 4.48
N LYS A 75 -6.51 -16.59 5.58
CA LYS A 75 -7.45 -17.66 5.94
C LYS A 75 -8.53 -17.86 4.87
N ALA A 76 -9.13 -16.78 4.36
CA ALA A 76 -10.13 -16.88 3.31
C ALA A 76 -9.58 -17.47 1.99
N TYR A 77 -8.31 -17.20 1.66
CA TYR A 77 -7.65 -17.86 0.53
C TYR A 77 -7.39 -19.34 0.77
N LEU A 78 -7.00 -19.73 1.98
CA LEU A 78 -6.86 -21.14 2.34
C LEU A 78 -8.20 -21.89 2.26
N ASP A 79 -9.30 -21.27 2.72
CA ASP A 79 -10.65 -21.83 2.58
C ASP A 79 -11.01 -22.02 1.11
N LEU A 80 -10.63 -21.08 0.24
CA LEU A 80 -10.86 -21.15 -1.21
C LEU A 80 -10.08 -22.31 -1.82
N GLU A 81 -8.81 -22.44 -1.49
CA GLU A 81 -7.95 -23.54 -1.95
C GLU A 81 -8.54 -24.89 -1.54
N ASN A 82 -8.92 -25.04 -0.28
CA ASN A 82 -9.53 -26.26 0.23
C ASN A 82 -10.83 -26.60 -0.50
N MET A 83 -11.72 -25.62 -0.72
CA MET A 83 -12.97 -25.81 -1.46
C MET A 83 -12.73 -26.23 -2.92
N MET A 84 -11.74 -25.63 -3.59
CA MET A 84 -11.38 -25.96 -4.98
C MET A 84 -10.71 -27.33 -5.11
N SER A 85 -10.15 -27.88 -4.02
CA SER A 85 -9.55 -29.22 -4.01
C SER A 85 -10.56 -30.37 -3.96
N LYS A 86 -11.83 -30.09 -3.62
CA LYS A 86 -12.88 -31.11 -3.48
C LYS A 86 -13.33 -31.64 -4.85
N PRO A 87 -13.83 -32.90 -4.93
CA PRO A 87 -14.34 -33.49 -6.17
C PRO A 87 -15.49 -32.71 -6.82
N THR A 88 -16.28 -32.02 -5.99
CA THR A 88 -17.34 -31.10 -6.42
C THR A 88 -17.16 -29.76 -5.70
N THR A 89 -17.38 -28.67 -6.42
CA THR A 89 -17.33 -27.31 -5.87
C THR A 89 -18.74 -26.76 -5.78
N ASP A 90 -19.16 -26.36 -4.58
CA ASP A 90 -20.41 -25.62 -4.42
C ASP A 90 -20.23 -24.19 -4.91
N ARG A 91 -20.95 -23.84 -5.98
CA ARG A 91 -20.90 -22.52 -6.61
C ARG A 91 -21.38 -21.41 -5.67
N GLN A 92 -22.37 -21.68 -4.82
CA GLN A 92 -22.88 -20.68 -3.88
C GLN A 92 -21.87 -20.40 -2.76
N GLU A 93 -21.20 -21.44 -2.25
CA GLU A 93 -20.13 -21.26 -1.26
C GLU A 93 -18.95 -20.47 -1.86
N ALA A 94 -18.57 -20.76 -3.10
CA ALA A 94 -17.52 -20.03 -3.80
C ALA A 94 -17.83 -18.53 -3.94
N TYR A 95 -19.08 -18.18 -4.26
CA TYR A 95 -19.50 -16.79 -4.39
C TYR A 95 -19.54 -16.06 -3.04
N LYS A 96 -19.98 -16.72 -1.97
CA LYS A 96 -19.91 -16.16 -0.61
C LYS A 96 -18.47 -15.87 -0.20
N LEU A 97 -17.54 -16.76 -0.54
CA LEU A 97 -16.13 -16.57 -0.24
C LEU A 97 -15.50 -15.42 -1.05
N ALA A 98 -15.88 -15.29 -2.32
CA ALA A 98 -15.47 -14.15 -3.15
C ALA A 98 -16.00 -12.82 -2.58
N GLU A 99 -17.25 -12.78 -2.13
CA GLU A 99 -17.83 -11.61 -1.48
C GLU A 99 -17.06 -11.26 -0.19
N ARG A 100 -16.78 -12.26 0.66
CA ARG A 100 -15.99 -12.09 1.88
C ARG A 100 -14.60 -11.52 1.59
N LEU A 101 -13.90 -12.04 0.59
CA LEU A 101 -12.60 -11.51 0.15
C LEU A 101 -12.72 -10.05 -0.29
N GLY A 102 -13.75 -9.70 -1.06
CA GLY A 102 -14.05 -8.32 -1.45
C GLY A 102 -14.24 -7.40 -0.24
N GLN A 103 -15.02 -7.83 0.75
CA GLN A 103 -15.23 -7.08 1.99
C GLN A 103 -13.94 -6.90 2.80
N LEU A 104 -13.10 -7.94 2.90
CA LEU A 104 -11.82 -7.85 3.61
C LEU A 104 -10.84 -6.88 2.94
N HIS A 105 -10.76 -6.88 1.61
CA HIS A 105 -9.98 -5.89 0.87
C HIS A 105 -10.51 -4.47 1.05
N SER A 106 -11.84 -4.30 1.03
CA SER A 106 -12.47 -3.01 1.32
C SER A 106 -12.08 -2.49 2.72
N ARG A 107 -12.19 -3.35 3.76
CA ARG A 107 -11.77 -3.03 5.12
C ARG A 107 -10.28 -2.67 5.21
N GLN A 108 -9.43 -3.35 4.43
CA GLN A 108 -8.00 -3.05 4.37
C GLN A 108 -7.76 -1.63 3.83
N ILE A 109 -8.44 -1.26 2.74
CA ILE A 109 -8.35 0.08 2.13
C ILE A 109 -8.88 1.12 3.10
N GLU A 110 -10.05 0.88 3.68
CA GLU A 110 -10.68 1.76 4.66
C GLU A 110 -9.75 2.05 5.85
N ASN A 111 -9.15 1.02 6.44
CA ASN A 111 -8.23 1.21 7.56
C ASN A 111 -6.98 2.01 7.17
N ARG A 112 -6.49 1.89 5.93
CA ARG A 112 -5.37 2.71 5.43
C ARG A 112 -5.77 4.18 5.27
N ILE A 113 -6.96 4.44 4.74
CA ILE A 113 -7.50 5.80 4.60
C ILE A 113 -7.68 6.44 5.98
N LYS A 114 -8.32 5.73 6.92
CA LYS A 114 -8.51 6.17 8.31
C LYS A 114 -7.18 6.51 8.97
N MET A 115 -6.19 5.61 8.88
CA MET A 115 -4.84 5.87 9.41
C MET A 115 -4.23 7.16 8.84
N GLY A 116 -4.39 7.41 7.54
CA GLY A 116 -3.89 8.63 6.90
C GLY A 116 -4.61 9.89 7.39
N ILE A 117 -5.92 9.83 7.59
CA ILE A 117 -6.74 10.92 8.12
C ILE A 117 -6.34 11.22 9.57
N ASP A 118 -6.23 10.20 10.41
CA ASP A 118 -5.90 10.35 11.83
C ASP A 118 -4.50 10.96 12.01
N ILE A 119 -3.51 10.51 11.24
CA ILE A 119 -2.17 11.14 11.24
C ILE A 119 -2.23 12.59 10.75
N ARG A 120 -3.05 12.90 9.74
CA ARG A 120 -3.24 14.27 9.23
C ARG A 120 -3.85 15.20 10.29
N GLN A 121 -4.67 14.69 11.18
CA GLN A 121 -5.29 15.47 12.27
C GLN A 121 -4.27 15.88 13.34
N GLU A 122 -3.17 15.15 13.49
CA GLU A 122 -2.07 15.52 14.40
C GLU A 122 -1.14 16.62 13.87
N LEU A 123 -1.29 17.00 12.59
CA LEU A 123 -0.51 18.05 11.96
C LEU A 123 -1.29 19.36 11.89
N SER A 124 -0.60 20.48 12.13
CA SER A 124 -1.15 21.79 11.82
C SER A 124 -1.34 21.98 10.31
N ILE A 125 -2.16 22.96 9.93
CA ILE A 125 -2.37 23.32 8.51
C ILE A 125 -1.02 23.65 7.85
N GLU A 126 -0.18 24.44 8.53
CA GLU A 126 1.14 24.83 8.03
C GLU A 126 2.09 23.63 7.88
N GLN A 127 2.13 22.72 8.87
CA GLN A 127 2.93 21.50 8.80
C GLN A 127 2.50 20.62 7.63
N PHE A 128 1.19 20.55 7.36
CA PHE A 128 0.67 19.79 6.23
C PHE A 128 1.02 20.43 4.88
N GLU A 129 0.98 21.76 4.76
CA GLU A 129 1.45 22.46 3.55
C GLU A 129 2.94 22.20 3.30
N LYS A 130 3.77 22.27 4.33
CA LYS A 130 5.21 21.93 4.26
C LYS A 130 5.42 20.49 3.81
N LEU A 131 4.64 19.54 4.34
CA LEU A 131 4.67 18.13 3.94
C LEU A 131 4.34 17.95 2.44
N LYS A 132 3.33 18.66 1.92
CA LYS A 132 3.01 18.65 0.48
C LYS A 132 4.17 19.21 -0.36
N GLY A 133 4.88 20.22 0.14
CA GLY A 133 6.11 20.75 -0.47
C GLY A 133 7.19 19.68 -0.59
N LEU A 134 7.55 19.05 0.52
CA LEU A 134 8.54 17.96 0.58
C LEU A 134 8.19 16.81 -0.37
N ARG A 135 6.90 16.45 -0.43
CA ARG A 135 6.39 15.42 -1.33
C ARG A 135 6.62 15.76 -2.81
N ARG A 136 6.29 16.99 -3.22
CA ARG A 136 6.50 17.45 -4.61
C ARG A 136 7.97 17.40 -4.99
N GLU A 137 8.84 17.83 -4.08
CA GLU A 137 10.28 17.81 -4.31
C GLU A 137 10.82 16.38 -4.43
N PHE A 138 10.42 15.48 -3.54
CA PHE A 138 10.85 14.09 -3.58
C PHE A 138 10.46 13.41 -4.90
N THR A 139 9.20 13.58 -5.34
CA THR A 139 8.73 13.06 -6.63
C THR A 139 9.51 13.64 -7.80
N ARG A 140 9.81 14.95 -7.77
CA ARG A 140 10.64 15.60 -8.79
C ARG A 140 12.03 14.96 -8.87
N ARG A 141 12.71 14.79 -7.73
CA ARG A 141 14.03 14.16 -7.66
C ARG A 141 14.03 12.72 -8.16
N LEU A 142 13.00 11.93 -7.84
CA LEU A 142 12.86 10.56 -8.35
C LEU A 142 12.70 10.53 -9.88
N ARG A 143 11.93 11.47 -10.44
CA ARG A 143 11.75 11.58 -11.89
C ARG A 143 13.05 11.97 -12.61
N GLU A 144 13.84 12.85 -12.00
CA GLU A 144 15.14 13.31 -12.51
C GLU A 144 16.21 12.22 -12.45
N LYS A 145 16.18 11.33 -11.45
CA LYS A 145 17.12 10.21 -11.29
C LYS A 145 16.70 8.92 -12.03
N GLY A 146 15.54 8.90 -12.69
CA GLY A 146 15.06 7.74 -13.44
C GLY A 146 15.85 7.49 -14.73
N PRO A 147 15.73 6.30 -15.36
CA PRO A 147 16.51 5.88 -16.54
C PRO A 147 16.41 6.79 -17.78
N ARG A 148 15.55 7.82 -17.77
CA ARG A 148 15.38 8.78 -18.87
C ARG A 148 16.40 9.92 -18.87
N ALA A 149 17.21 10.09 -17.82
CA ALA A 149 18.22 11.17 -17.77
C ALA A 149 19.47 10.92 -18.63
N GLY A 150 19.71 9.68 -19.09
CA GLY A 150 20.92 9.30 -19.84
C GLY A 150 20.85 9.41 -21.38
N LYS A 151 19.75 9.89 -21.98
CA LYS A 151 19.55 9.88 -23.45
C LYS A 151 19.47 11.26 -24.12
N LYS A 152 20.00 12.33 -23.51
CA LYS A 152 20.06 13.67 -24.14
C LYS A 152 21.49 14.25 -24.29
N GLY A 153 22.51 13.39 -24.35
CA GLY A 153 23.92 13.83 -24.46
C GLY A 153 24.69 13.32 -25.69
N GLY A 154 24.07 12.55 -26.60
CA GLY A 154 24.80 11.88 -27.69
C GLY A 154 24.13 12.05 -29.04
N ALA A 155 24.21 13.25 -29.62
CA ALA A 155 24.05 13.48 -31.05
C ALA A 155 24.68 14.83 -31.43
N LYS A 156 26.02 14.91 -31.32
CA LYS A 156 26.81 15.70 -32.26
C LYS A 156 27.65 14.68 -33.02
N LEU A 157 27.25 14.38 -34.24
CA LEU A 157 28.11 13.76 -35.24
C LEU A 157 28.00 14.65 -36.47
N ASN A 158 29.15 15.28 -36.77
CA ASN A 158 29.63 15.97 -37.97
C ASN A 158 28.62 16.35 -39.04
#